data_AF-A0A0C1EKZ1-F1
#
_entry.id   AF-A0A0C1EKZ1-F1
#
_cell.length_a   1.000
_cell.length_b   1.000
_cell.length_c   1.000
_cell.angle_alpha   90.00
_cell.angle_beta   90.00
_cell.angle_gamma   90.00
#
_symmetry.space_group_name_H-M   'P 1'
#
loop_
_entity.id
_entity.type
_entity.pdbx_description
1 polymer ?
#
loop_
_entity_poly.entity_id
_entity_poly.type
_entity_poly.pdbx_seq_one_letter_code
_entity_poly.pdbx_strand_id
1 'polypeptide(L)'
;MSESREVRLKRLQMRSMRRGIKEMDILLSGFAAANLAQMDDTRLDLYDALLHENDQDLYQWVTGQAAPAERFRALIADIAQTYQK
;
A
#
# COMPACT_ATOMS: atom_id res chain seq x y z
N MET A 1 2.85 23.88 -6.62
CA MET A 1 3.01 23.13 -7.89
C MET A 1 2.60 21.71 -7.59
N SER A 2 1.54 21.19 -8.23
CA SER A 2 1.18 19.77 -8.08
C SER A 2 2.28 18.91 -8.69
N GLU A 3 2.70 17.85 -7.97
CA GLU A 3 3.63 16.85 -8.54
C GLU A 3 3.00 16.18 -9.77
N SER A 4 3.80 15.82 -10.77
CA SER A 4 3.29 15.05 -11.91
C SER A 4 2.92 13.63 -11.45
N ARG A 5 1.97 13.00 -12.14
CA ARG A 5 1.54 11.63 -11.82
C ARG A 5 2.70 10.64 -11.80
N GLU A 6 3.64 10.76 -12.74
CA GLU A 6 4.83 9.91 -12.80
C GLU A 6 5.74 10.07 -11.58
N VAL A 7 5.95 11.32 -11.13
CA VAL A 7 6.73 11.62 -9.92
C VAL A 7 6.05 11.02 -8.68
N ARG A 8 4.73 11.17 -8.60
CA ARG A 8 3.91 10.61 -7.53
C ARG A 8 4.01 9.08 -7.48
N LEU A 9 3.82 8.40 -8.61
CA LEU A 9 3.90 6.94 -8.69
C LEU A 9 5.28 6.44 -8.25
N LYS A 10 6.35 7.09 -8.74
CA LYS A 10 7.73 6.75 -8.36
C LYS A 10 7.96 6.95 -6.85
N ARG A 11 7.45 8.04 -6.28
CA ARG A 11 7.52 8.30 -4.83
C ARG A 11 6.82 7.20 -4.02
N LEU A 12 5.60 6.84 -4.40
CA LEU A 12 4.83 5.80 -3.71
C LEU A 12 5.51 4.43 -3.84
N GLN A 13 6.02 4.09 -5.01
CA GLN A 13 6.75 2.84 -5.23
C GLN A 13 8.02 2.77 -4.35
N MET A 14 8.81 3.85 -4.28
CA MET A 14 9.98 3.89 -3.40
C MET A 14 9.61 3.75 -1.92
N ARG A 15 8.50 4.34 -1.46
CA ARG A 15 8.02 4.20 -0.08
C ARG A 15 7.51 2.80 0.24
N SER A 16 7.02 2.10 -0.77
CA SER A 16 6.57 0.70 -0.66
C SER A 16 7.73 -0.26 -0.43
N MET A 17 8.93 0.11 -0.91
CA MET A 17 10.18 -0.65 -0.79
C MET A 17 11.01 -0.34 0.49
N ARG A 18 10.50 0.53 1.37
CA ARG A 18 11.25 1.03 2.55
C ARG A 18 10.44 0.81 3.80
N ARG A 19 10.09 -0.44 4.06
CA ARG A 19 9.32 -0.86 5.23
C ARG A 19 10.23 -1.39 6.33
N GLY A 20 9.76 -1.31 7.57
CA GLY A 20 10.48 -1.73 8.77
C GLY A 20 10.58 -3.24 8.95
N ILE A 21 9.72 -4.02 8.30
CA ILE A 21 9.80 -5.50 8.27
C ILE A 21 9.82 -6.02 6.83
N LYS A 22 10.55 -7.10 6.61
CA LYS A 22 10.81 -7.67 5.28
C LYS A 22 9.53 -8.16 4.60
N GLU A 23 8.61 -8.71 5.38
CA GLU A 23 7.31 -9.20 4.90
C GLU A 23 6.50 -8.07 4.26
N MET A 24 6.43 -6.91 4.93
CA MET A 24 5.73 -5.74 4.42
C MET A 24 6.43 -5.12 3.21
N ASP A 25 7.76 -5.14 3.20
CA ASP A 25 8.55 -4.68 2.06
C ASP A 25 8.22 -5.48 0.79
N ILE A 26 8.28 -6.82 0.88
CA ILE A 26 7.96 -7.71 -0.24
C ILE A 26 6.52 -7.53 -0.70
N LEU A 27 5.58 -7.53 0.25
CA LEU A 27 4.16 -7.44 -0.03
C LEU A 27 3.79 -6.12 -0.71
N LEU A 28 4.17 -4.99 -0.12
CA LEU A 28 3.80 -3.67 -0.63
C LEU A 28 4.55 -3.36 -1.92
N SER A 29 5.80 -3.80 -2.09
CA SER A 29 6.54 -3.65 -3.34
C SER A 29 5.89 -4.40 -4.51
N GLY A 30 5.45 -5.64 -4.28
CA GLY A 30 4.74 -6.43 -5.29
C GLY A 30 3.39 -5.81 -5.65
N PHE A 31 2.60 -5.43 -4.64
CA PHE A 31 1.33 -4.75 -4.84
C PHE A 31 1.49 -3.42 -5.60
N ALA A 32 2.48 -2.62 -5.20
CA ALA A 32 2.73 -1.31 -5.79
C ALA A 32 3.10 -1.42 -7.28
N ALA A 33 3.99 -2.36 -7.62
CA ALA A 33 4.42 -2.59 -8.99
C ALA A 33 3.27 -3.01 -9.92
N ALA A 34 2.32 -3.82 -9.41
CA ALA A 34 1.19 -4.31 -10.20
C ALA A 34 0.04 -3.30 -10.33
N ASN A 35 -0.21 -2.48 -9.30
CA ASN A 35 -1.47 -1.74 -9.18
C ASN A 35 -1.34 -0.22 -9.31
N LEU A 36 -0.22 0.41 -8.89
CA LEU A 36 -0.15 1.87 -8.79
C LEU A 36 -0.42 2.58 -10.13
N ALA A 37 0.08 2.05 -11.24
CA ALA A 37 -0.12 2.65 -12.57
C ALA A 37 -1.60 2.76 -12.97
N GLN A 38 -2.43 1.83 -12.50
CA GLN A 38 -3.86 1.70 -12.85
C GLN A 38 -4.79 2.41 -11.86
N MET A 39 -4.28 2.87 -10.72
CA MET A 39 -5.08 3.55 -9.69
C MET A 39 -5.44 4.98 -10.09
N ASP A 40 -6.67 5.40 -9.82
CA ASP A 40 -7.05 6.82 -9.88
C ASP A 40 -6.39 7.62 -8.76
N ASP A 41 -6.48 8.95 -8.85
CA ASP A 41 -5.81 9.83 -7.89
C ASP A 41 -6.35 9.66 -6.46
N THR A 42 -7.63 9.35 -6.29
CA THR A 42 -8.24 9.08 -4.98
C THR A 42 -7.69 7.82 -4.32
N ARG A 43 -7.51 6.74 -5.10
CA ARG A 43 -6.86 5.51 -4.62
C ARG A 43 -5.38 5.74 -4.32
N LEU A 44 -4.69 6.55 -5.12
CA LEU A 44 -3.30 6.93 -4.83
C LEU A 44 -3.20 7.78 -3.55
N ASP A 45 -4.19 8.64 -3.24
CA ASP A 45 -4.25 9.40 -1.98
C ASP A 45 -4.43 8.45 -0.80
N LEU A 46 -5.35 7.49 -0.94
CA LEU A 46 -5.60 6.49 0.08
C LEU A 46 -4.39 5.59 0.32
N TYR A 47 -3.69 5.19 -0.75
CA TYR A 47 -2.46 4.40 -0.64
C TYR A 47 -1.34 5.18 0.04
N ASP A 48 -1.16 6.47 -0.31
CA ASP A 48 -0.16 7.31 0.36
C ASP A 48 -0.46 7.45 1.86
N ALA A 49 -1.73 7.62 2.24
CA ALA A 49 -2.16 7.63 3.64
C ALA A 49 -1.87 6.30 4.34
N LEU A 50 -2.15 5.17 3.67
CA LEU A 50 -1.85 3.83 4.19
C LEU A 50 -0.35 3.62 4.44
N LEU A 51 0.52 4.16 3.59
CA LEU A 51 1.98 4.08 3.76
C LEU A 51 2.51 4.85 4.99
N HIS A 52 1.70 5.70 5.64
CA HIS A 52 2.04 6.35 6.91
C HIS A 52 1.71 5.49 8.14
N GLU A 53 0.93 4.42 7.97
CA GLU A 53 0.59 3.51 9.06
C GLU A 53 1.79 2.61 9.42
N ASN A 54 1.79 2.08 10.65
CA ASN A 54 2.86 1.22 11.16
C ASN A 54 2.87 -0.13 10.45
N ASP A 55 4.05 -0.67 10.17
CA ASP A 55 4.20 -1.96 9.51
C ASP A 55 3.57 -3.13 10.26
N GLN A 56 3.62 -3.11 11.59
CA GLN A 56 2.99 -4.14 12.43
C GLN A 56 1.47 -4.11 12.26
N ASP A 57 0.85 -2.93 12.24
CA ASP A 57 -0.59 -2.77 12.08
C ASP A 57 -1.03 -3.20 10.67
N LEU A 58 -0.28 -2.76 9.65
CA LEU A 58 -0.52 -3.18 8.26
C LEU A 58 -0.43 -4.70 8.12
N TYR A 59 0.58 -5.32 8.72
CA TYR A 59 0.75 -6.77 8.69
C TYR A 59 -0.42 -7.48 9.37
N GLN A 60 -0.87 -6.99 10.53
CA GLN A 60 -2.04 -7.54 11.22
C GLN A 60 -3.33 -7.41 10.40
N TRP A 61 -3.51 -6.31 9.67
CA TRP A 61 -4.68 -6.12 8.81
C TRP A 61 -4.66 -7.06 7.60
N VAL A 62 -3.51 -7.18 6.92
CA VAL A 62 -3.35 -8.06 5.76
C VAL A 62 -3.52 -9.53 6.13
N THR A 63 -3.01 -9.93 7.29
CA THR A 63 -3.13 -11.33 7.79
C THR A 63 -4.48 -11.61 8.46
N GLY A 64 -5.36 -10.62 8.59
CA GLY A 64 -6.68 -10.77 9.22
C GLY A 64 -6.63 -10.90 10.74
N GLN A 65 -5.50 -10.60 11.38
CA GLN A 65 -5.35 -10.60 12.84
C GLN A 65 -6.05 -9.40 13.50
N ALA A 66 -6.20 -8.30 12.76
CA ALA A 66 -6.93 -7.11 13.21
C ALA A 66 -7.77 -6.54 12.06
N ALA A 67 -8.85 -5.84 12.41
CA ALA A 67 -9.66 -5.13 11.42
C ALA A 67 -8.96 -3.82 11.01
N PRO A 68 -8.80 -3.54 9.70
CA PRO A 68 -8.31 -2.25 9.25
C PRO A 68 -9.33 -1.14 9.51
N ALA A 69 -8.86 0.10 9.57
CA ALA A 69 -9.75 1.25 9.55
C ALA A 69 -10.66 1.21 8.29
N GLU A 70 -11.93 1.63 8.44
CA GLU A 70 -12.94 1.49 7.38
C GLU A 70 -12.47 2.08 6.03
N ARG A 71 -11.78 3.23 6.07
CA ARG A 71 -11.22 3.88 4.88
C ARG A 71 -10.22 2.99 4.11
N PHE A 72 -9.48 2.13 4.80
CA PHE A 72 -8.46 1.26 4.21
C PHE A 72 -8.96 -0.14 3.90
N ARG A 73 -10.18 -0.50 4.30
CA ARG A 73 -10.71 -1.86 4.23
C ARG A 73 -10.61 -2.47 2.83
N ALA A 74 -11.07 -1.74 1.82
CA ALA A 74 -11.02 -2.20 0.44
C ALA A 74 -9.57 -2.36 -0.06
N LEU A 75 -8.71 -1.39 0.25
CA LEU A 75 -7.32 -1.40 -0.17
C LEU A 75 -6.52 -2.53 0.50
N ILE A 76 -6.75 -2.79 1.79
CA ILE A 76 -6.16 -3.92 2.50
C ILE A 76 -6.65 -5.25 1.93
N ALA A 77 -7.92 -5.36 1.55
CA ALA A 77 -8.44 -6.56 0.90
C ALA A 77 -7.72 -6.83 -0.43
N ASP A 78 -7.46 -5.79 -1.23
CA ASP A 78 -6.70 -5.92 -2.48
C ASP A 78 -5.23 -6.31 -2.23
N ILE A 79 -4.60 -5.72 -1.22
CA ILE A 79 -3.22 -6.06 -0.81
C ILE A 79 -3.15 -7.52 -0.32
N ALA A 80 -4.12 -7.97 0.48
CA ALA A 80 -4.18 -9.33 1.00
C ALA A 80 -4.32 -10.38 -0.10
N GLN A 81 -4.96 -10.06 -1.23
CA GLN A 81 -4.97 -10.96 -2.40
C GLN A 81 -3.59 -11.15 -3.03
N THR A 82 -2.66 -10.20 -2.85
CA THR A 82 -1.26 -10.34 -3.30
C THR A 82 -0.46 -11.24 -2.35
N TYR A 83 -0.81 -11.28 -1.06
CA TYR A 83 -0.19 -12.17 -0.08
C TYR A 83 -0.52 -13.65 -0.30
N GLN A 84 -1.73 -13.94 -0.80
CA GLN A 84 -2.24 -15.30 -0.99
C GLN A 84 -1.90 -15.93 -2.35
N LYS A 85 -1.18 -15.20 -3.21
CA LYS A 85 -0.68 -15.69 -4.50
C LYS A 85 0.78 -16.12 -4.39
#